data_AF-A0A2N7VDM4-F1
#
_entry.id   AF-A0A2N7VDM4-F1
#
_cell.length_a   1.000
_cell.length_b   1.000
_cell.length_c   1.000
_cell.angle_alpha   90.00
_cell.angle_beta   90.00
_cell.angle_gamma   90.00
#
_symmetry.space_group_name_H-M   'P 1'
#
loop_
_entity.id
_entity.type
_entity.pdbx_description
1 polymer ?
#
loop_
_entity_poly.entity_id
_entity_poly.type
_entity_poly.pdbx_seq_one_letter_code
_entity_poly.pdbx_strand_id
1 'polypeptide(L)'
;MDMAVSSSAPVLEEAWIALQFQLDGLPADFEGDIPEAVLNAREDACGVIEAEYRGLPSMYRGADDVEVPAYDICAREDDFQEFEGRLVATVSFVSPYDFTDEAVSELKQLCTEKFMDAAAAHGIGCVLACVEGWRRFSYVERVVFEG
;
A
#
# COMPACT_ATOMS: atom_id res chain seq x y z
N MET A 1 -0.25 -41.03 30.16
CA MET A 1 0.33 -40.94 28.81
C MET A 1 -0.41 -39.79 28.18
N ASP A 2 0.09 -38.60 28.42
CA ASP A 2 -0.58 -37.36 28.04
C ASP A 2 -0.42 -37.16 26.54
N MET A 3 -1.54 -36.98 25.84
CA MET A 3 -1.55 -36.67 24.43
C MET A 3 -1.27 -35.17 24.27
N ALA A 4 -0.14 -34.83 23.64
CA ALA A 4 0.07 -33.48 23.14
C ALA A 4 -0.79 -33.30 21.88
N VAL A 5 -1.72 -32.36 21.91
CA VAL A 5 -2.50 -31.99 20.72
C VAL A 5 -1.76 -30.85 20.03
N SER A 6 -1.24 -31.12 18.84
CA SER A 6 -0.69 -30.09 17.96
C SER A 6 -1.81 -29.51 17.10
N SER A 7 -1.98 -28.20 17.14
CA SER A 7 -2.85 -27.48 16.20
C SER A 7 -2.07 -26.35 15.54
N SER A 8 -2.19 -26.25 14.22
CA SER A 8 -1.62 -25.19 13.41
C SER A 8 -2.73 -24.27 12.91
N ALA A 9 -2.61 -22.96 13.15
CA ALA A 9 -3.47 -21.95 12.56
C ALA A 9 -2.62 -20.99 11.70
N PRO A 10 -3.08 -20.62 10.49
CA PRO A 10 -2.42 -19.58 9.72
C PRO A 10 -2.57 -18.25 10.43
N VAL A 11 -1.48 -17.50 10.52
CA VAL A 11 -1.43 -16.13 11.03
C VAL A 11 -1.02 -15.22 9.88
N LEU A 12 -1.71 -14.09 9.71
CA LEU A 12 -1.33 -13.08 8.74
C LEU A 12 -0.02 -12.42 9.21
N GLU A 13 1.02 -12.49 8.39
CA GLU A 13 2.28 -11.76 8.64
C GLU A 13 2.18 -10.34 8.07
N GLU A 14 1.61 -10.23 6.86
CA GLU A 14 1.65 -9.01 6.07
C GLU A 14 0.50 -9.00 5.07
N ALA A 15 -0.28 -7.92 5.02
CA ALA A 15 -1.17 -7.57 3.94
C ALA A 15 -0.62 -6.32 3.25
N TRP A 16 -0.77 -6.26 1.93
CA TRP A 16 -0.29 -5.13 1.14
C TRP A 16 -1.32 -4.71 0.10
N ILE A 17 -1.40 -3.41 -0.12
CA ILE A 17 -2.08 -2.83 -1.27
C ILE A 17 -1.16 -1.82 -1.97
N ALA A 18 -1.21 -1.77 -3.29
CA ALA A 18 -0.61 -0.73 -4.10
C ALA A 18 -1.66 -0.02 -4.92
N LEU A 19 -1.55 1.30 -4.97
CA LEU A 19 -2.28 2.13 -5.91
C LEU A 19 -1.33 2.59 -7.01
N GLN A 20 -1.69 2.24 -8.24
CA GLN A 20 -0.88 2.54 -9.41
C GLN A 20 -1.49 3.70 -10.19
N PHE A 21 -0.67 4.69 -10.50
CA PHE A 21 -1.04 5.91 -11.18
C PHE A 21 -0.34 5.98 -12.52
N GLN A 22 -1.14 6.04 -13.58
CA GLN A 22 -0.62 6.19 -14.93
C GLN A 22 -0.40 7.66 -15.24
N LEU A 23 0.83 7.97 -15.64
CA LEU A 23 1.23 9.32 -16.03
C LEU A 23 1.12 9.47 -17.56
N ASP A 24 0.61 10.62 -18.01
CA ASP A 24 0.48 10.90 -19.43
C ASP A 24 1.87 11.00 -20.10
N GLY A 25 1.99 10.35 -21.26
CA GLY A 25 3.17 10.50 -22.13
C GLY A 25 4.37 9.63 -21.77
N LEU A 26 4.29 8.73 -20.79
CA LEU A 26 5.36 7.80 -20.44
C LEU A 26 5.03 6.36 -20.84
N PRO A 27 5.49 5.89 -22.01
CA PRO A 27 5.35 4.50 -22.38
C PRO A 27 6.31 3.63 -21.55
N ALA A 28 6.01 2.34 -21.37
CA ALA A 28 6.83 1.47 -20.55
C ALA A 28 8.20 1.13 -21.15
N ASP A 29 8.37 1.32 -22.46
CA ASP A 29 9.63 1.18 -23.19
C ASP A 29 10.47 2.47 -23.17
N PHE A 30 10.21 3.38 -22.23
CA PHE A 30 11.00 4.59 -22.05
C PHE A 30 12.45 4.24 -21.69
N GLU A 31 13.35 4.27 -22.69
CA GLU A 31 14.79 3.98 -22.54
C GLU A 31 15.61 5.12 -21.90
N GLY A 32 14.97 6.01 -21.11
CA GLY A 32 15.60 7.17 -20.49
C GLY A 32 15.44 7.24 -18.97
N ASP A 33 16.13 8.19 -18.35
CA ASP A 33 15.92 8.51 -16.94
C ASP A 33 14.52 9.12 -16.73
N ILE A 34 13.81 8.67 -15.69
CA ILE A 34 12.49 9.22 -15.34
C ILE A 34 12.58 10.75 -15.24
N PRO A 35 11.69 11.49 -15.90
CA PRO A 35 11.74 12.96 -15.86
C PRO A 35 11.72 13.49 -14.43
N GLU A 36 12.56 14.48 -14.13
CA GLU A 36 12.67 15.07 -12.79
C GLU A 36 11.32 15.59 -12.26
N ALA A 37 10.48 16.15 -13.13
CA ALA A 37 9.12 16.59 -12.78
C ALA A 37 8.23 15.46 -12.25
N VAL A 38 8.44 14.23 -12.75
CA VAL A 38 7.69 13.04 -12.33
C VAL A 38 8.17 12.55 -10.97
N LEU A 39 9.49 12.59 -10.74
CA LEU A 39 10.08 12.28 -9.44
C LEU A 39 9.60 13.29 -8.38
N ASN A 40 9.65 14.58 -8.68
CA ASN A 40 9.20 15.64 -7.78
C ASN A 40 7.69 15.53 -7.47
N ALA A 41 6.86 15.27 -8.49
CA ALA A 41 5.42 15.06 -8.29
C ALA A 41 5.14 13.86 -7.37
N ARG A 42 5.92 12.78 -7.49
CA ARG A 42 5.82 11.61 -6.62
C ARG A 42 6.23 11.95 -5.19
N GLU A 43 7.38 12.58 -5.01
CA GLU A 43 7.89 12.96 -3.68
C GLU A 43 6.90 13.89 -2.95
N ASP A 44 6.38 14.90 -3.64
CA ASP A 44 5.36 15.80 -3.11
C ASP A 44 4.08 15.04 -2.73
N ALA A 45 3.59 14.16 -3.62
CA ALA A 45 2.41 13.34 -3.36
C ALA A 45 2.61 12.45 -2.13
N CYS A 46 3.74 11.74 -2.05
CA CYS A 46 4.04 10.84 -0.93
C CYS A 46 4.13 11.60 0.39
N GLY A 47 4.79 12.77 0.42
CA GLY A 47 4.87 13.59 1.64
C GLY A 47 3.51 14.06 2.13
N VAL A 48 2.62 14.47 1.24
CA VAL A 48 1.25 14.90 1.60
C VAL A 48 0.39 13.71 2.03
N ILE A 49 0.42 12.61 1.28
CA ILE A 49 -0.32 11.38 1.60
C ILE A 49 0.11 10.87 2.97
N GLU A 50 1.41 10.85 3.27
CA GLU A 50 1.93 10.42 4.58
C GLU A 50 1.47 11.34 5.71
N ALA A 51 1.49 12.66 5.51
CA ALA A 51 1.03 13.61 6.51
C ALA A 51 -0.48 13.47 6.81
N GLU A 52 -1.31 13.36 5.78
CA GLU A 52 -2.77 13.23 5.90
C GLU A 52 -3.16 11.85 6.45
N TYR A 53 -2.46 10.81 6.02
CA TYR A 53 -2.66 9.44 6.50
C TYR A 53 -2.53 9.34 8.02
N ARG A 54 -1.52 9.98 8.61
CA ARG A 54 -1.32 10.01 10.07
C ARG A 54 -2.48 10.68 10.82
N GLY A 55 -3.32 11.45 10.13
CA GLY A 55 -4.54 12.05 10.66
C GLY A 55 -5.81 11.24 10.44
N LEU A 56 -5.76 10.12 9.71
CA LEU A 56 -6.94 9.29 9.48
C LEU A 56 -7.33 8.48 10.73
N PRO A 57 -8.63 8.38 11.07
CA PRO A 57 -9.10 7.53 12.15
C PRO A 57 -8.73 6.06 11.94
N SER A 58 -8.29 5.35 12.98
CA SER A 58 -8.03 3.91 12.91
C SER A 58 -9.36 3.14 12.81
N MET A 59 -9.63 2.53 11.65
CA MET A 59 -10.88 1.79 11.40
C MET A 59 -10.76 0.27 11.55
N TYR A 60 -9.69 -0.22 12.19
CA TYR A 60 -9.47 -1.66 12.33
C TYR A 60 -10.11 -2.27 13.56
N ARG A 61 -10.82 -3.39 13.34
CA ARG A 61 -11.20 -4.30 14.42
C ARG A 61 -9.97 -5.03 14.94
N GLY A 62 -9.55 -4.73 16.17
CA GLY A 62 -8.67 -5.66 16.87
C GLY A 62 -7.73 -5.12 17.95
N ALA A 63 -7.68 -3.83 18.24
CA ALA A 63 -6.94 -3.37 19.40
C ALA A 63 -7.55 -2.07 19.93
N ASP A 64 -7.96 -2.09 21.19
CA ASP A 64 -8.40 -0.93 21.97
C ASP A 64 -7.28 0.13 22.18
N ASP A 65 -6.16 0.05 21.45
CA ASP A 65 -4.94 0.87 21.62
C ASP A 65 -4.26 1.24 20.27
N VAL A 66 -5.02 1.53 19.21
CA VAL A 66 -4.43 1.98 17.92
C VAL A 66 -4.73 3.47 17.71
N GLU A 67 -3.91 4.33 18.30
CA GLU A 67 -4.00 5.80 18.14
C GLU A 67 -3.48 6.30 16.76
N VAL A 68 -2.83 5.45 15.96
CA VAL A 68 -2.29 5.80 14.65
C VAL A 68 -2.56 4.66 13.68
N PRO A 69 -3.06 4.90 12.46
CA PRO A 69 -3.22 3.82 11.50
C PRO A 69 -1.83 3.17 11.23
N ALA A 70 -1.79 1.84 11.26
CA ALA A 70 -0.56 1.04 11.32
C ALA A 70 -0.09 0.60 9.92
N TYR A 71 0.05 1.54 8.99
CA TYR A 71 0.64 1.28 7.67
C TYR A 71 1.96 1.99 7.51
N ASP A 72 2.91 1.27 6.94
CA ASP A 72 4.08 1.88 6.33
C ASP A 72 3.71 2.26 4.89
N ILE A 73 3.86 3.55 4.58
CA ILE A 73 3.68 4.11 3.23
C ILE A 73 5.03 4.01 2.52
N CYS A 74 5.03 3.61 1.25
CA CYS A 74 6.24 3.46 0.43
C CYS A 74 7.24 2.42 0.97
N ALA A 75 6.74 1.36 1.62
CA ALA A 75 7.59 0.33 2.24
C ALA A 75 8.45 -0.51 1.24
N ARG A 76 8.20 -0.40 -0.06
CA ARG A 76 8.98 -1.05 -1.12
C ARG A 76 9.50 0.00 -2.10
N GLU A 77 10.78 -0.11 -2.45
CA GLU A 77 11.48 0.71 -3.46
C GLU A 77 11.00 0.45 -4.90
N ASP A 78 9.75 0.00 -5.09
CA ASP A 78 9.15 -0.22 -6.39
C ASP A 78 8.56 1.09 -6.90
N ASP A 79 9.47 1.99 -7.25
CA ASP A 79 9.19 3.40 -7.55
C ASP A 79 8.32 3.59 -8.80
N PHE A 80 8.58 2.79 -9.84
CA PHE A 80 7.84 2.78 -11.09
C PHE A 80 7.75 1.37 -11.65
N GLN A 81 6.57 0.98 -12.12
CA GLN A 81 6.31 -0.35 -12.69
C GLN A 81 5.73 -0.23 -14.10
N GLU A 82 5.86 -1.30 -14.89
CA GLU A 82 5.14 -1.42 -16.15
C GLU A 82 3.74 -1.97 -15.89
N PHE A 83 2.73 -1.30 -16.43
CA PHE A 83 1.35 -1.77 -16.44
C PHE A 83 0.71 -1.47 -17.80
N GLU A 84 0.27 -2.50 -18.50
CA GLU A 84 -0.37 -2.42 -19.83
C GLU A 84 0.45 -1.62 -20.86
N GLY A 85 1.78 -1.77 -20.82
CA GLY A 85 2.72 -1.08 -21.70
C GLY A 85 2.95 0.38 -21.34
N ARG A 86 2.57 0.81 -20.14
CA ARG A 86 2.78 2.18 -19.63
C ARG A 86 3.54 2.16 -18.31
N LEU A 87 4.29 3.22 -18.07
CA LEU A 87 4.93 3.41 -16.77
C LEU A 87 3.90 3.94 -15.76
N VAL A 88 3.78 3.26 -14.63
CA VAL A 88 2.92 3.68 -13.51
C VAL A 88 3.77 4.00 -12.28
N ALA A 89 3.41 5.07 -11.59
CA ALA A 89 3.91 5.39 -10.26
C ALA A 89 3.10 4.63 -9.22
N THR A 90 3.75 4.12 -8.18
CA THR A 90 3.09 3.27 -7.18
C THR A 90 3.14 3.89 -5.79
N VAL A 91 2.00 3.89 -5.10
CA VAL A 91 1.93 4.16 -3.66
C VAL A 91 1.52 2.87 -2.95
N SER A 92 2.43 2.33 -2.13
CA SER A 92 2.26 1.06 -1.42
C SER A 92 1.94 1.26 0.06
N PHE A 93 1.08 0.40 0.60
CA PHE A 93 0.73 0.33 2.01
C PHE A 93 0.91 -1.10 2.52
N VAL A 94 1.56 -1.25 3.66
CA VAL A 94 1.75 -2.55 4.35
C VAL A 94 1.02 -2.54 5.68
N SER A 95 0.36 -3.64 6.06
CA SER A 95 -0.34 -3.78 7.32
C SER A 95 -0.11 -5.19 7.90
N PRO A 96 0.04 -5.36 9.22
CA PRO A 96 0.02 -6.69 9.85
C PRO A 96 -1.39 -7.30 9.91
N TYR A 97 -2.43 -6.55 9.52
CA TYR A 97 -3.83 -6.95 9.49
C TYR A 97 -4.44 -6.81 8.08
N ASP A 98 -5.50 -7.55 7.80
CA ASP A 98 -6.26 -7.39 6.54
C ASP A 98 -6.81 -5.97 6.41
N PHE A 99 -6.74 -5.38 5.22
CA PHE A 99 -7.44 -4.14 4.91
C PHE A 99 -8.95 -4.38 4.82
N THR A 100 -9.74 -3.50 5.44
CA THR A 100 -11.19 -3.49 5.24
C THR A 100 -11.53 -2.80 3.91
N ASP A 101 -12.67 -3.11 3.31
CA ASP A 101 -13.11 -2.46 2.07
C ASP A 101 -13.23 -0.93 2.24
N GLU A 102 -13.64 -0.47 3.44
CA GLU A 102 -13.71 0.93 3.82
C GLU A 102 -12.32 1.59 3.82
N ALA A 103 -11.33 0.94 4.46
CA ALA A 103 -9.95 1.43 4.47
C ALA A 103 -9.34 1.49 3.07
N VAL A 104 -9.59 0.47 2.23
CA VAL A 104 -9.14 0.47 0.83
C VAL A 104 -9.78 1.64 0.06
N SER A 105 -11.08 1.89 0.26
CA SER A 105 -11.78 2.98 -0.40
C SER A 105 -11.24 4.35 0.01
N GLU A 106 -10.95 4.57 1.29
CA GLU A 106 -10.41 5.84 1.79
C GLU A 106 -8.99 6.08 1.31
N LEU A 107 -8.10 5.08 1.41
CA LEU A 107 -6.74 5.17 0.90
C LEU A 107 -6.74 5.43 -0.60
N LYS A 108 -7.66 4.80 -1.34
CA LYS A 108 -7.86 5.07 -2.75
C LYS A 108 -8.27 6.50 -3.03
N GLN A 109 -9.23 7.03 -2.29
CA GLN A 109 -9.67 8.41 -2.44
C GLN A 109 -8.53 9.38 -2.12
N LEU A 110 -7.87 9.21 -0.97
CA LEU A 110 -6.76 10.04 -0.53
C LEU A 110 -5.63 10.05 -1.57
N CYS A 111 -5.15 8.87 -1.98
CA CYS A 111 -4.06 8.78 -2.94
C CYS A 111 -4.45 9.38 -4.29
N THR A 112 -5.67 9.11 -4.77
CA THR A 112 -6.12 9.65 -6.06
C THR A 112 -6.16 11.16 -6.03
N GLU A 113 -6.76 11.76 -5.00
CA GLU A 113 -6.84 13.21 -4.87
C GLU A 113 -5.44 13.84 -4.79
N LYS A 114 -4.62 13.39 -3.85
CA LYS A 114 -3.33 14.05 -3.56
C LYS A 114 -2.30 13.81 -4.67
N PHE A 115 -2.29 12.63 -5.27
CA PHE A 115 -1.38 12.32 -6.36
C PHE A 115 -1.76 13.10 -7.63
N MET A 116 -3.05 13.22 -7.95
CA MET A 116 -3.50 14.02 -9.09
C MET A 116 -3.22 15.51 -8.88
N ASP A 117 -3.41 16.04 -7.67
CA ASP A 117 -3.09 17.44 -7.36
C ASP A 117 -1.59 17.73 -7.51
N ALA A 118 -0.73 16.84 -6.99
CA ALA A 118 0.72 16.96 -7.13
C ALA A 118 1.15 16.86 -8.61
N ALA A 119 0.68 15.86 -9.34
CA ALA A 119 0.97 15.72 -10.77
C ALA A 119 0.56 16.97 -11.56
N ALA A 120 -0.64 17.51 -11.29
CA ALA A 120 -1.11 18.73 -11.93
C ALA A 120 -0.25 19.95 -11.62
N ALA A 121 0.27 20.09 -10.40
CA ALA A 121 1.19 21.17 -10.01
C ALA A 121 2.50 21.15 -10.81
N HIS A 122 2.92 19.96 -11.26
CA HIS A 122 4.09 19.75 -12.13
C HIS A 122 3.73 19.67 -13.63
N GLY A 123 2.47 19.94 -14.00
CA GLY A 123 2.01 19.95 -15.39
C GLY A 123 1.87 18.56 -16.02
N ILE A 124 1.70 17.51 -15.21
CA ILE A 124 1.61 16.11 -15.64
C ILE A 124 0.14 15.66 -15.55
N GLY A 125 -0.39 15.15 -16.66
CA GLY A 125 -1.68 14.45 -16.66
C GLY A 125 -1.55 13.10 -15.96
N CYS A 126 -2.49 12.77 -15.09
CA CYS A 126 -2.44 11.55 -14.29
C CYS A 126 -3.85 10.95 -14.12
N VAL A 127 -3.94 9.62 -14.17
CA VAL A 127 -5.15 8.86 -13.83
C VAL A 127 -4.80 7.66 -12.96
N LEU A 128 -5.71 7.25 -12.08
CA LEU A 128 -5.57 5.97 -11.37
C LEU A 128 -5.73 4.82 -12.37
N ALA A 129 -4.73 3.94 -12.44
CA ALA A 129 -4.72 2.77 -13.33
C ALA A 129 -5.41 1.57 -12.66
N CYS A 130 -4.87 1.13 -11.52
CA CYS A 130 -5.42 -0.01 -10.79
C CYS A 130 -5.07 0.03 -9.30
N VAL A 131 -5.65 -0.92 -8.57
CA VAL A 131 -5.30 -1.25 -7.20
C VAL A 131 -4.87 -2.71 -7.18
N GLU A 132 -3.65 -2.97 -6.78
CA GLU A 132 -3.11 -4.32 -6.59
C GLU A 132 -3.11 -4.67 -5.10
N GLY A 133 -3.28 -5.95 -4.77
CA GLY A 133 -3.29 -6.40 -3.38
C GLY A 133 -2.82 -7.84 -3.23
N TRP A 134 -2.07 -8.11 -2.15
CA TRP A 134 -1.60 -9.47 -1.82
C TRP A 134 -1.53 -9.68 -0.31
N ARG A 135 -1.45 -10.96 0.11
CA ARG A 135 -1.43 -11.38 1.52
C ARG A 135 -0.36 -12.44 1.77
N ARG A 136 0.39 -12.30 2.86
CA ARG A 136 1.40 -13.23 3.36
C ARG A 136 0.93 -13.88 4.65
N PHE A 137 0.93 -15.21 4.67
CA PHE A 137 0.59 -15.99 5.86
C PHE A 137 1.79 -16.82 6.31
N SER A 138 1.97 -16.98 7.62
CA SER A 138 2.81 -18.02 8.20
C SER A 138 2.01 -18.99 9.05
N TYR A 139 2.61 -20.16 9.27
CA TYR A 139 2.05 -21.21 10.11
C TYR A 139 2.78 -21.21 11.45
N VAL A 140 2.01 -21.09 12.53
CA VAL A 140 2.53 -21.29 13.88
C VAL A 140 1.99 -22.61 14.41
N GLU A 141 2.89 -23.54 14.73
CA GLU A 141 2.55 -24.78 15.40
C GLU A 141 2.46 -24.53 16.92
N ARG A 142 1.26 -24.69 17.50
CA ARG A 142 1.08 -24.65 18.95
C ARG A 142 0.91 -26.07 19.47
N VAL A 143 1.86 -26.52 20.27
CA VAL A 143 1.79 -27.78 21.02
C VAL A 143 1.21 -27.47 22.40
N VAL A 144 -0.01 -27.93 22.66
CA VAL A 144 -0.64 -27.85 23.98
C VAL A 144 -0.36 -29.16 24.73
N PHE A 145 0.28 -29.07 25.89
CA PHE A 145 0.42 -30.19 26.81
C PHE A 145 -0.81 -30.21 27.74
N GLU A 146 -1.74 -31.13 27.50
CA GLU A 146 -2.78 -31.45 28.48
C GLU A 146 -2.16 -32.33 29.58
N GLY A 147 -2.51 -32.13 30.84
CA GLY A 147 -2.05 -32.92 31.99
C GLY A 147 -3.19 -33.28 32.92
#